data_AF-A0A7Y3MGS6-F1
#
_entry.id   AF-A0A7Y3MGS6-F1
#
_cell.length_a   1.000
_cell.length_b   1.000
_cell.length_c   1.000
_cell.angle_alpha   90.00
_cell.angle_beta   90.00
_cell.angle_gamma   90.00
#
_symmetry.space_group_name_H-M   'P 1'
#
loop_
_entity.id
_entity.type
_entity.pdbx_description
1 polymer ?
#
loop_
_entity_poly.entity_id
_entity_poly.type
_entity_poly.pdbx_seq_one_letter_code
_entity_poly.pdbx_strand_id
1 'polypeptide(L)'
;PDIGDSTITETVGLGGFAMAAAPAIVGFVGGTAAGAVRRTQAMYEITMAEHGAYQIPMLEFRGTPTGIDAARVVRTGVLPQINTGVAGKVPGTGMVGAGLVEAPIECFIDGINALAATLEDGEGT
;
A
#
# COMPACT_ATOMS: atom_id res chain seq x y z
N PRO A 1 -9.75 13.72 -4.61
CA PRO A 1 -10.00 12.37 -4.05
C PRO A 1 -9.35 11.33 -4.95
N ASP A 2 -8.74 10.30 -4.39
CA ASP A 2 -8.23 9.17 -5.17
C ASP A 2 -9.40 8.37 -5.78
N ILE A 3 -9.19 7.74 -6.94
CA ILE A 3 -10.25 7.05 -7.68
C ILE A 3 -9.68 5.89 -8.52
N GLY A 4 -10.42 4.77 -8.52
CA GLY A 4 -10.15 3.60 -9.34
C GLY A 4 -9.74 2.39 -8.52
N ASP A 5 -9.74 1.23 -9.17
CA ASP A 5 -9.47 -0.07 -8.53
C ASP A 5 -7.99 -0.48 -8.63
N SER A 6 -7.14 0.40 -9.19
CA SER A 6 -5.71 0.10 -9.39
C SER A 6 -4.95 -0.14 -8.08
N THR A 7 -5.49 0.36 -6.96
CA THR A 7 -4.98 0.15 -5.60
C THR A 7 -4.92 -1.33 -5.20
N ILE A 8 -5.63 -2.21 -5.91
CA ILE A 8 -5.43 -3.67 -5.79
C ILE A 8 -3.97 -4.09 -6.04
N THR A 9 -3.23 -3.33 -6.87
CA THR A 9 -1.82 -3.56 -7.17
C THR A 9 -0.95 -3.51 -5.91
N GLU A 10 -1.21 -2.55 -5.03
CA GLU A 10 -0.53 -2.41 -3.75
C GLU A 10 -0.89 -3.57 -2.80
N THR A 11 -2.13 -4.04 -2.81
CA THR A 11 -2.56 -5.14 -1.93
C THR A 11 -1.82 -6.45 -2.21
N VAL A 12 -1.38 -6.66 -3.47
CA VAL A 12 -0.56 -7.82 -3.86
C VAL A 12 0.94 -7.60 -3.67
N GLY A 13 1.36 -6.42 -3.19
CA GLY A 13 2.75 -6.08 -2.89
C GLY A 13 3.48 -5.34 -4.02
N LEU A 14 2.78 -4.88 -5.05
CA LEU A 14 3.37 -4.10 -6.15
C LEU A 14 3.08 -2.59 -5.96
N GLY A 15 3.36 -1.77 -6.98
CA GLY A 15 3.07 -0.34 -6.93
C GLY A 15 3.81 0.39 -5.80
N GLY A 16 3.07 1.08 -4.93
CA GLY A 16 3.60 1.76 -3.73
C GLY A 16 4.45 0.87 -2.82
N PHE A 17 4.14 -0.44 -2.77
CA PHE A 17 4.84 -1.41 -1.93
C PHE A 17 6.20 -1.82 -2.51
N ALA A 18 6.34 -1.76 -3.84
CA ALA A 18 7.54 -2.11 -4.57
C ALA A 18 8.27 -0.89 -5.18
N MET A 19 8.06 0.32 -4.64
CA MET A 19 8.70 1.54 -5.16
C MET A 19 10.22 1.44 -5.30
N ALA A 20 10.88 0.72 -4.38
CA ALA A 20 12.30 0.43 -4.47
C ALA A 20 12.69 -0.22 -5.81
N ALA A 21 11.83 -1.04 -6.42
CA ALA A 21 12.11 -1.67 -7.72
C ALA A 21 11.98 -0.70 -8.91
N ALA A 22 11.45 0.51 -8.71
CA ALA A 22 11.19 1.48 -9.78
C ALA A 22 11.78 2.88 -9.51
N PRO A 23 13.12 3.02 -9.33
CA PRO A 23 13.74 4.32 -9.06
C PRO A 23 13.61 5.33 -10.21
N ALA A 24 13.25 4.89 -11.42
CA ALA A 24 13.04 5.80 -12.55
C ALA A 24 11.77 6.65 -12.42
N ILE A 25 10.72 6.13 -11.76
CA ILE A 25 9.41 6.80 -11.73
C ILE A 25 9.27 7.80 -10.59
N VAL A 26 10.15 7.81 -9.58
CA VAL A 26 10.04 8.73 -8.43
C VAL A 26 10.07 10.20 -8.82
N GLY A 27 10.72 10.57 -9.92
CA GLY A 27 10.66 11.94 -10.45
C GLY A 27 9.27 12.30 -11.00
N PHE A 28 8.49 11.32 -11.46
CA PHE A 28 7.15 11.48 -12.00
C PHE A 28 6.05 11.38 -10.93
N VAL A 29 6.13 10.39 -10.03
CA VAL A 29 5.15 10.21 -8.95
C VAL A 29 5.42 11.09 -7.73
N GLY A 30 6.62 11.69 -7.66
CA GLY A 30 7.09 12.50 -6.55
C GLY A 30 7.96 11.73 -5.55
N GLY A 31 8.94 12.43 -4.95
CA GLY A 31 9.83 11.89 -3.93
C GLY A 31 11.28 11.71 -4.40
N THR A 32 12.00 10.79 -3.76
CA THR A 32 13.42 10.50 -4.04
C THR A 32 13.64 9.00 -4.08
N ALA A 33 14.69 8.52 -4.76
CA ALA A 33 15.03 7.10 -4.79
C ALA A 33 15.26 6.53 -3.37
N ALA A 34 15.92 7.30 -2.49
CA ALA A 34 16.05 6.93 -1.08
C ALA A 34 14.69 6.91 -0.34
N GLY A 35 13.76 7.79 -0.70
CA GLY A 35 12.39 7.77 -0.19
C GLY A 35 11.61 6.54 -0.66
N ALA A 36 11.81 6.08 -1.89
CA ALA A 36 11.22 4.85 -2.40
C ALA A 36 11.71 3.61 -1.63
N VAL A 37 13.02 3.54 -1.33
CA VAL A 37 13.58 2.50 -0.44
C VAL A 37 12.88 2.50 0.90
N ARG A 38 12.81 3.66 1.56
CA ARG A 38 12.22 3.78 2.91
C ARG A 38 10.75 3.37 2.92
N ARG A 39 9.98 3.75 1.90
CA ARG A 39 8.56 3.38 1.77
C ARG A 39 8.39 1.88 1.62
N THR A 40 9.12 1.25 0.70
CA THR A 40 9.12 -0.22 0.56
C THR A 40 9.51 -0.89 1.88
N GLN A 41 10.51 -0.37 2.60
CA GLN A 41 10.91 -0.95 3.88
C GLN A 41 9.80 -0.85 4.95
N ALA A 42 9.13 0.31 5.04
CA ALA A 42 8.01 0.51 5.95
C ALA A 42 6.84 -0.46 5.66
N MET A 43 6.62 -0.83 4.40
CA MET A 43 5.56 -1.79 4.06
C MET A 43 5.85 -3.19 4.61
N TYR A 44 7.11 -3.60 4.78
CA TYR A 44 7.41 -4.87 5.46
C TYR A 44 6.95 -4.89 6.91
N GLU A 45 6.85 -3.72 7.58
CA GLU A 45 6.39 -3.63 8.97
C GLU A 45 4.90 -3.93 9.12
N ILE A 46 4.13 -3.78 8.05
CA ILE A 46 2.67 -3.96 8.06
C ILE A 46 2.20 -5.16 7.24
N THR A 47 3.12 -5.96 6.69
CA THR A 47 2.79 -7.15 5.89
C THR A 47 3.17 -8.45 6.58
N MET A 48 2.47 -9.52 6.24
CA MET A 48 2.66 -10.86 6.82
C MET A 48 3.87 -11.60 6.24
N ALA A 49 4.24 -11.33 4.98
CA ALA A 49 5.24 -12.11 4.26
C ALA A 49 5.94 -11.32 3.14
N GLU A 50 6.95 -11.95 2.55
CA GLU A 50 7.59 -11.53 1.30
C GLU A 50 7.07 -12.40 0.14
N HIS A 51 6.80 -11.79 -1.02
CA HIS A 51 6.30 -12.51 -2.19
C HIS A 51 7.41 -13.32 -2.87
N GLY A 52 7.20 -14.63 -3.04
CA GLY A 52 8.25 -15.53 -3.56
C GLY A 52 8.65 -15.31 -5.02
N ALA A 53 7.78 -14.71 -5.84
CA ALA A 53 8.06 -14.48 -7.27
C ALA A 53 8.38 -13.03 -7.64
N TYR A 54 8.05 -12.07 -6.77
CA TYR A 54 8.24 -10.65 -7.05
C TYR A 54 9.36 -10.17 -6.16
N GLN A 55 10.56 -10.00 -6.72
CA GLN A 55 11.76 -9.68 -5.96
C GLN A 55 12.27 -8.29 -6.31
N ILE A 56 12.89 -7.63 -5.34
CA ILE A 56 13.44 -6.29 -5.48
C ILE A 56 14.97 -6.39 -5.52
N PRO A 57 15.63 -6.30 -6.70
CA PRO A 57 17.06 -6.59 -6.83
C PRO A 57 17.96 -5.74 -5.92
N MET A 58 17.64 -4.45 -5.77
CA MET A 58 18.44 -3.54 -4.95
C MET A 58 18.26 -3.72 -3.43
N LEU A 59 17.31 -4.57 -3.03
CA LEU A 59 17.13 -5.02 -1.64
C LEU A 59 17.59 -6.48 -1.52
N GLU A 60 18.68 -6.83 -2.21
CA GLU A 60 19.27 -8.18 -2.22
C GLU A 60 18.27 -9.27 -2.65
N PHE A 61 17.39 -8.94 -3.60
CA PHE A 61 16.34 -9.83 -4.10
C PHE A 61 15.34 -10.31 -3.04
N ARG A 62 15.16 -9.56 -1.95
CA ARG A 62 14.02 -9.74 -1.04
C ARG A 62 12.70 -9.69 -1.82
N GLY A 63 11.75 -10.53 -1.42
CA GLY A 63 10.42 -10.57 -2.05
C GLY A 63 9.61 -9.35 -1.64
N THR A 64 8.73 -8.85 -2.51
CA THR A 64 7.92 -7.66 -2.20
C THR A 64 7.03 -7.87 -0.97
N PRO A 65 6.81 -6.85 -0.13
CA PRO A 65 5.95 -6.98 1.05
C PRO A 65 4.52 -7.35 0.64
N THR A 66 3.93 -8.42 1.19
CA THR A 66 2.61 -8.91 0.78
C THR A 66 1.76 -9.42 1.96
N GLY A 67 0.45 -9.31 1.83
CA GLY A 67 -0.52 -9.63 2.87
C GLY A 67 -0.56 -8.55 3.94
N ILE A 68 -1.23 -7.43 3.65
CA ILE A 68 -1.41 -6.31 4.59
C ILE A 68 -2.15 -6.83 5.83
N ASP A 69 -1.55 -6.63 7.00
CA ASP A 69 -2.11 -6.96 8.30
C ASP A 69 -2.70 -5.70 8.93
N ALA A 70 -4.03 -5.63 8.99
CA ALA A 70 -4.76 -4.49 9.54
C ALA A 70 -4.37 -4.19 11.00
N ALA A 71 -4.11 -5.22 11.82
CA ALA A 71 -3.70 -5.03 13.20
C ALA A 71 -2.28 -4.47 13.30
N ARG A 72 -1.38 -4.81 12.37
CA ARG A 72 -0.07 -4.15 12.27
C ARG A 72 -0.22 -2.69 11.87
N VAL A 73 -1.03 -2.39 10.84
CA VAL A 73 -1.29 -1.00 10.40
C VAL A 73 -1.75 -0.12 11.57
N VAL A 74 -2.78 -0.57 12.31
CA VAL A 74 -3.31 0.20 13.44
C VAL A 74 -2.30 0.32 14.59
N ARG A 75 -1.52 -0.73 14.87
CA ARG A 75 -0.56 -0.74 15.98
C ARG A 75 0.68 0.10 15.71
N THR A 76 1.20 0.09 14.48
CA THR A 76 2.42 0.83 14.12
C THR A 76 2.13 2.26 13.68
N GLY A 77 0.91 2.53 13.20
CA GLY A 77 0.56 3.80 12.55
C GLY A 77 1.16 3.95 11.14
N VAL A 78 1.83 2.92 10.63
CA VAL A 78 2.33 2.89 9.25
C VAL A 78 1.16 2.59 8.32
N LEU A 79 0.86 3.52 7.42
CA LEU A 79 -0.25 3.39 6.48
C LEU A 79 0.21 2.81 5.14
N PRO A 80 -0.61 1.94 4.49
CA PRO A 80 -0.31 1.45 3.16
C PRO A 80 -0.06 2.59 2.16
N GLN A 81 1.12 2.55 1.53
CA GLN A 81 1.53 3.49 0.51
C GLN A 81 0.90 3.11 -0.84
N ILE A 82 0.29 4.09 -1.50
CA ILE A 82 -0.32 3.95 -2.82
C ILE A 82 0.37 4.87 -3.82
N ASN A 83 0.68 4.31 -5.00
CA ASN A 83 1.09 5.09 -6.17
C ASN A 83 -0.12 5.20 -7.11
N THR A 84 -0.60 6.41 -7.36
CA THR A 84 -1.81 6.62 -8.16
C THR A 84 -1.64 7.67 -9.24
N GLY A 85 -2.43 7.55 -10.30
CA GLY A 85 -2.59 8.59 -11.31
C GLY A 85 -3.56 9.67 -10.82
N VAL A 86 -3.23 10.93 -11.03
CA VAL A 86 -4.13 12.05 -10.73
C VAL A 86 -5.01 12.29 -11.95
N ALA A 87 -6.30 12.01 -11.84
CA ALA A 87 -7.27 12.29 -12.90
C ALA A 87 -7.77 13.74 -12.84
N GLY A 88 -8.00 14.35 -14.01
CA GLY A 88 -8.61 15.67 -14.12
C GLY A 88 -10.04 15.67 -13.57
N LYS A 89 -10.43 16.75 -12.87
CA LYS A 89 -11.77 16.87 -12.28
C LYS A 89 -12.91 16.92 -13.31
N VAL A 90 -12.61 17.31 -14.55
CA VAL A 90 -13.59 17.41 -15.64
C VAL A 90 -13.61 16.09 -16.42
N PRO A 91 -14.79 15.49 -16.67
CA PRO A 91 -14.89 14.28 -17.48
C PRO A 91 -14.23 14.44 -18.85
N GLY A 92 -13.46 13.44 -19.28
CA GLY A 92 -12.74 13.46 -20.56
C GLY A 92 -11.40 14.18 -20.54
N THR A 93 -10.99 14.84 -19.44
CA THR A 93 -9.64 15.44 -19.33
C THR A 93 -8.53 14.39 -19.28
N GLY A 94 -8.80 13.21 -18.73
CA GLY A 94 -7.79 12.15 -18.59
C GLY A 94 -6.82 12.41 -17.43
N MET A 95 -5.63 11.79 -17.51
CA MET A 95 -4.60 11.90 -16.48
C MET A 95 -3.90 13.27 -16.55
N VAL A 96 -3.81 13.95 -15.40
CA VAL A 96 -3.16 15.26 -15.25
C VAL A 96 -1.90 15.21 -14.37
N GLY A 97 -1.58 14.06 -13.78
CA GLY A 97 -0.36 13.85 -13.01
C GLY A 97 -0.31 12.46 -12.38
N ALA A 98 0.64 12.25 -11.47
CA ALA A 98 0.73 11.09 -10.61
C ALA A 98 1.18 11.53 -9.21
N GLY A 99 0.89 10.72 -8.20
CA GLY A 99 1.15 11.08 -6.82
C GLY A 99 1.25 9.89 -5.88
N LEU A 100 1.71 10.22 -4.68
CA LEU A 100 1.79 9.33 -3.53
C LEU A 100 0.63 9.67 -2.59
N VAL A 101 -0.18 8.67 -2.26
CA VAL A 101 -1.24 8.78 -1.26
C VAL A 101 -1.16 7.61 -0.28
N GLU A 102 -1.78 7.75 0.88
CA GLU A 102 -1.83 6.72 1.91
C GLU A 102 -3.28 6.26 2.08
N ALA A 103 -3.48 4.97 2.34
CA ALA A 103 -4.80 4.46 2.68
C ALA A 103 -5.28 5.08 4.02
N PRO A 104 -6.54 5.55 4.12
CA PRO A 104 -7.06 6.10 5.36
C PRO A 104 -7.01 5.07 6.49
N ILE A 105 -6.62 5.48 7.70
CA ILE A 105 -6.49 4.55 8.83
C ILE A 105 -7.84 3.99 9.29
N GLU A 106 -8.91 4.77 9.08
CA GLU A 106 -10.25 4.50 9.55
C GLU A 106 -10.77 3.16 9.04
N CYS A 107 -10.50 2.80 7.77
CA CYS A 107 -10.97 1.53 7.22
C CYS A 107 -10.32 0.31 7.88
N PHE A 108 -9.09 0.43 8.39
CA PHE A 108 -8.42 -0.64 9.13
C PHE A 108 -8.97 -0.77 10.54
N ILE A 109 -9.23 0.35 11.22
CA ILE A 109 -9.86 0.37 12.55
C ILE A 109 -11.25 -0.26 12.48
N ASP A 110 -12.06 0.19 11.52
CA ASP A 110 -13.42 -0.30 11.32
C ASP A 110 -13.41 -1.80 10.97
N GLY A 111 -12.49 -2.26 10.12
CA GLY A 111 -12.34 -3.67 9.78
C GLY A 111 -11.99 -4.55 10.98
N ILE A 112 -11.11 -4.10 11.87
CA ILE A 112 -10.77 -4.84 13.10
C ILE A 112 -11.96 -4.88 14.06
N ASN A 113 -12.63 -3.75 14.27
CA ASN A 113 -13.82 -3.69 15.14
C ASN A 113 -14.93 -4.61 14.63
N ALA A 114 -15.17 -4.61 13.31
CA ALA A 114 -16.13 -5.51 12.70
C ALA A 114 -15.74 -6.98 12.89
N LEU A 115 -14.46 -7.34 12.68
CA LEU A 115 -13.98 -8.70 12.92
C LEU A 115 -14.15 -9.12 14.39
N ALA A 116 -13.83 -8.24 15.35
CA ALA A 116 -14.01 -8.50 16.77
C ALA A 116 -15.48 -8.81 17.12
N ALA A 117 -16.42 -8.01 16.61
CA ALA A 117 -17.86 -8.25 16.81
C ALA A 117 -18.30 -9.64 16.30
N THR A 118 -17.76 -10.10 15.15
CA THR A 118 -18.09 -11.44 14.64
C THR A 118 -17.61 -12.59 15.52
N LEU A 119 -16.56 -12.37 16.32
CA LEU A 119 -16.04 -13.38 17.25
C LEU A 119 -16.88 -13.43 18.52
N GLU A 120 -17.33 -12.27 19.03
CA GLU A 120 -18.23 -12.19 20.19
C GLU A 120 -19.60 -12.85 19.90
N ASP A 121 -20.13 -12.69 18.69
CA ASP A 121 -21.36 -13.34 18.25
C ASP A 121 -21.23 -14.87 18.11
N GLY A 122 -20.01 -15.36 17.85
CA GLY A 122 -19.70 -16.79 17.65
C GLY A 122 -19.46 -17.58 18.95
N GLU A 123 -19.21 -16.91 20.08
CA GLU A 123 -19.04 -17.55 21.40
C GLU A 123 -20.39 -17.88 22.09
N GLY A 124 -21.52 -17.63 21.40
CA GLY A 124 -22.90 -17.88 21.87
C GLY A 124 -23.56 -19.17 21.38
N THR A 125 -22.84 -20.10 20.73
CA THR A 125 -23.30 -21.44 20.34
C THR A 125 -22.44 -22.54 20.93
#